data_AF-A0A7C3V969-F1
#
_entry.id   AF-A0A7C3V969-F1
#
_cell.length_a   1.000
_cell.length_b   1.000
_cell.length_c   1.000
_cell.angle_alpha   90.00
_cell.angle_beta   90.00
_cell.angle_gamma   90.00
#
_symmetry.space_group_name_H-M   'P 1'
#
loop_
_entity.id
_entity.type
_entity.pdbx_description
1 polymer ?
#
loop_
_entity_poly.entity_id
_entity_poly.type
_entity_poly.pdbx_seq_one_letter_code
_entity_poly.pdbx_strand_id
1 'polypeptide(L)'
;MDFLFYFEKNKTKDLNKILTADPYADNSFAKIGYVLKEGATINEKEGSYVYFKTDESVGVKLSKKLAEINGIKLEDGDKERILKKINEQEQNAIEGFGSIFT
;
A
#
# COMPACT_ATOMS: atom_id res chain seq x y z
N MET A 1 3.34 -12.84 5.60
CA MET A 1 4.48 -12.05 5.07
C MET A 1 4.03 -10.63 4.79
N ASP A 2 4.96 -9.69 4.87
CA ASP A 2 4.75 -8.26 4.68
C ASP A 2 5.37 -7.82 3.36
N PHE A 3 4.55 -7.20 2.52
CA PHE A 3 4.90 -6.78 1.18
C PHE A 3 4.76 -5.27 1.08
N LEU A 4 5.81 -4.61 0.60
CA LEU A 4 5.82 -3.17 0.35
C LEU A 4 6.28 -2.89 -1.08
N PHE A 5 5.48 -2.10 -1.79
CA PHE A 5 5.74 -1.69 -3.16
C PHE A 5 5.66 -0.19 -3.29
N TYR A 6 6.57 0.37 -4.09
CA TYR A 6 6.55 1.76 -4.54
C TYR A 6 6.10 1.84 -5.99
N PHE A 7 5.23 2.81 -6.26
CA PHE A 7 4.74 3.15 -7.60
C PHE A 7 5.02 4.61 -7.86
N GLU A 8 5.49 4.93 -9.06
CA GLU A 8 5.59 6.31 -9.49
C GLU A 8 4.19 6.96 -9.58
N LYS A 9 4.13 8.27 -9.37
CA LYS A 9 2.89 9.07 -9.39
C LYS A 9 2.04 8.86 -10.65
N ASN A 10 2.69 8.61 -11.79
CA ASN A 10 2.01 8.35 -13.06
C ASN A 10 1.25 7.02 -13.08
N LYS A 11 1.62 6.07 -12.21
CA LYS A 11 1.00 4.74 -12.09
C LYS A 11 -0.07 4.66 -11.03
N THR A 12 -0.27 5.71 -10.23
CA THR A 12 -1.29 5.75 -9.18
C THR A 12 -2.72 5.48 -9.70
N LYS A 13 -3.04 5.89 -10.94
CA LYS A 13 -4.33 5.57 -11.57
C LYS A 13 -4.49 4.07 -11.86
N ASP A 14 -3.47 3.45 -12.46
CA ASP A 14 -3.49 2.01 -12.76
C ASP A 14 -3.45 1.17 -11.48
N LEU A 15 -2.69 1.65 -10.48
CA LEU A 15 -2.66 1.05 -9.16
C LEU A 15 -4.04 1.05 -8.52
N ASN A 16 -4.73 2.19 -8.47
CA ASN A 16 -6.09 2.25 -7.93
C ASN A 16 -7.03 1.28 -8.64
N LYS A 17 -6.95 1.18 -9.98
CA LYS A 17 -7.72 0.18 -10.72
C LYS A 17 -7.42 -1.24 -10.25
N ILE A 18 -6.16 -1.63 -10.05
CA ILE A 18 -5.81 -2.98 -9.56
C ILE A 18 -6.31 -3.21 -8.15
N LEU A 19 -6.18 -2.21 -7.28
CA LEU A 19 -6.65 -2.28 -5.88
C LEU A 19 -8.17 -2.40 -5.80
N THR A 20 -8.91 -1.77 -6.72
CA THR A 20 -10.39 -1.75 -6.74
C THR A 20 -11.04 -2.70 -7.75
N ALA A 21 -10.29 -3.36 -8.64
CA ALA A 21 -10.83 -4.14 -9.75
C ALA A 21 -11.65 -5.36 -9.28
N ASP A 22 -11.17 -6.04 -8.25
CA ASP A 22 -11.84 -7.20 -7.67
C ASP A 22 -11.84 -7.01 -6.15
N PRO A 23 -12.90 -6.46 -5.54
CA PRO A 23 -12.99 -6.34 -4.08
C PRO A 23 -13.51 -7.64 -3.41
N TYR A 24 -14.16 -8.53 -4.16
CA TYR A 24 -14.83 -9.72 -3.63
C TYR A 24 -14.04 -11.03 -3.80
N ALA A 25 -12.91 -11.02 -4.52
CA ALA A 25 -12.10 -12.22 -4.69
C ALA A 25 -11.35 -12.57 -3.39
N ASP A 26 -11.10 -13.86 -3.18
CA ASP A 26 -10.32 -14.32 -2.02
C ASP A 26 -8.89 -13.75 -1.99
N ASN A 27 -8.36 -13.35 -3.16
CA ASN A 27 -7.03 -12.77 -3.31
C ASN A 27 -7.09 -11.25 -3.56
N SER A 28 -8.09 -10.56 -3.03
CA SER A 28 -8.30 -9.13 -3.23
C SER A 28 -7.54 -8.28 -2.23
N PHE A 29 -6.96 -7.17 -2.70
CA PHE A 29 -6.35 -6.16 -1.82
C PHE A 29 -7.32 -5.68 -0.74
N ALA A 30 -8.57 -5.42 -1.11
CA ALA A 30 -9.62 -5.02 -0.17
C ALA A 30 -9.88 -6.06 0.94
N LYS A 31 -9.77 -7.37 0.63
CA LYS A 31 -10.04 -8.45 1.59
C LYS A 31 -8.86 -8.69 2.54
N ILE A 32 -7.63 -8.54 2.05
CA ILE A 32 -6.42 -8.73 2.86
C ILE A 32 -6.11 -7.52 3.76
N GLY A 33 -6.68 -6.35 3.46
CA GLY A 33 -6.31 -5.09 4.09
C GLY A 33 -4.97 -4.58 3.54
N TYR A 34 -5.04 -3.55 2.71
CA TYR A 34 -3.86 -2.85 2.21
C TYR A 34 -3.83 -1.41 2.75
N VAL A 35 -2.62 -0.89 2.90
CA VAL A 35 -2.35 0.50 3.27
C VAL A 35 -1.74 1.18 2.06
N LEU A 36 -2.46 2.17 1.53
CA LEU A 36 -1.98 3.05 0.47
C LEU A 36 -1.61 4.40 1.08
N LYS A 37 -0.36 4.82 0.91
CA LYS A 37 0.11 6.15 1.30
C LYS A 37 0.84 6.82 0.17
N GLU A 38 0.63 8.11 0.02
CA GLU A 38 1.37 8.91 -0.97
C GLU A 38 2.72 9.32 -0.37
N GLY A 39 3.79 9.20 -1.15
CA GLY A 39 5.14 9.57 -0.69
C GLY A 39 5.23 11.00 -0.19
N ALA A 40 4.50 11.91 -0.83
CA ALA A 40 4.41 13.29 -0.41
C ALA A 40 3.89 13.45 1.04
N THR A 41 3.00 12.57 1.50
CA THR A 41 2.42 12.66 2.86
C THR A 41 3.36 12.13 3.94
N ILE A 42 4.30 11.25 3.58
CA ILE A 42 5.27 10.65 4.51
C ILE A 42 6.67 11.28 4.36
N ASN A 43 6.80 12.40 3.64
CA ASN A 43 8.09 13.03 3.32
C ASN A 43 9.08 12.05 2.67
N GLU A 44 8.60 11.32 1.66
CA GLU A 44 9.36 10.36 0.86
C GLU A 44 9.15 10.62 -0.64
N LYS A 45 9.82 9.83 -1.48
CA LYS A 45 9.79 9.99 -2.94
C LYS A 45 8.37 10.12 -3.47
N GLU A 46 8.10 11.15 -4.29
CA GLU A 46 6.80 11.37 -4.92
C GLU A 46 6.31 10.11 -5.65
N GLY A 47 5.12 9.65 -5.29
CA GLY A 47 4.57 8.38 -5.74
C GLY A 47 3.62 7.79 -4.71
N SER A 48 3.27 6.53 -4.89
CA SER A 48 2.36 5.80 -4.01
C SER A 48 3.06 4.59 -3.44
N TYR A 49 2.99 4.41 -2.13
CA TYR A 49 3.48 3.27 -1.38
C TYR A 49 2.30 2.40 -0.99
N VAL A 50 2.41 1.11 -1.31
CA VAL A 50 1.39 0.11 -0.99
C VAL A 50 2.01 -0.93 -0.09
N TYR A 51 1.47 -1.01 1.11
CA TYR A 51 1.82 -2.02 2.09
C TYR A 51 0.64 -2.98 2.27
N PHE A 52 0.91 -4.28 2.32
CA PHE A 52 -0.10 -5.27 2.69
C PHE A 52 0.54 -6.48 3.35
N LYS A 53 -0.21 -7.10 4.25
CA LYS A 53 0.21 -8.30 4.96
C LYS A 53 -0.70 -9.46 4.60
N THR A 54 -0.14 -10.53 4.06
CA THR A 54 -0.90 -11.69 3.62
C THR A 54 -0.03 -12.95 3.59
N ASP A 55 -0.65 -14.10 3.37
CA ASP A 55 0.04 -15.37 3.13
C ASP A 55 0.92 -15.29 1.87
N GLU A 56 2.05 -16.00 1.89
CA GLU A 56 3.02 -15.96 0.79
C GLU A 56 2.37 -16.30 -0.56
N SER A 57 1.51 -17.32 -0.61
CA SER A 57 0.83 -17.73 -1.85
C SER A 57 -0.06 -16.64 -2.46
N VAL A 58 -0.74 -15.85 -1.62
CA VAL A 58 -1.58 -14.73 -2.06
C VAL A 58 -0.70 -13.53 -2.42
N GLY A 59 0.30 -13.26 -1.58
CA GLY A 59 1.25 -12.17 -1.76
C GLY A 59 2.04 -12.28 -3.05
N VAL A 60 2.45 -13.48 -3.46
CA VAL A 60 3.13 -13.72 -4.75
C VAL A 60 2.20 -13.43 -5.93
N LYS A 61 0.93 -13.84 -5.86
CA LYS A 61 -0.06 -13.55 -6.92
C LYS A 61 -0.30 -12.04 -7.05
N LEU A 62 -0.46 -11.35 -5.93
CA LEU A 62 -0.66 -9.90 -5.89
C LEU A 62 0.60 -9.14 -6.34
N SER A 63 1.77 -9.58 -5.90
CA SER A 63 3.06 -9.03 -6.31
C SER A 63 3.24 -9.11 -7.82
N LYS A 64 2.80 -10.19 -8.47
CA LYS A 64 2.81 -10.30 -9.94
C LYS A 64 1.93 -9.23 -10.58
N LYS A 65 0.69 -9.05 -10.12
CA LYS A 65 -0.19 -7.99 -10.62
C LYS A 65 0.41 -6.59 -10.46
N LEU A 66 1.07 -6.35 -9.32
CA LEU A 66 1.75 -5.09 -9.04
C LEU A 66 2.99 -4.89 -9.92
N ALA A 67 3.73 -5.96 -10.22
CA ALA A 67 4.87 -5.90 -11.13
C ALA A 67 4.44 -5.53 -12.57
N GLU A 68 3.25 -5.95 -13.02
CA GLU A 68 2.72 -5.61 -14.35
C GLU A 68 2.54 -4.10 -14.57
N ILE A 69 2.33 -3.33 -13.49
CA ILE A 69 2.24 -1.85 -13.57
C ILE A 69 3.53 -1.13 -13.19
N ASN A 70 4.67 -1.84 -13.17
CA ASN A 70 5.99 -1.34 -12.73
C ASN A 70 6.06 -1.03 -11.23
N GLY A 71 5.41 -1.86 -10.40
CA GLY A 71 5.60 -1.80 -8.95
C GLY A 71 7.01 -2.20 -8.57
N ILE A 72 7.72 -1.29 -7.90
CA ILE A 72 9.06 -1.54 -7.38
C ILE A 72 8.92 -2.13 -5.98
N LYS A 73 9.28 -3.40 -5.82
CA LYS A 73 9.33 -4.03 -4.50
C LYS A 73 10.45 -3.37 -3.70
N LEU A 74 10.13 -2.84 -2.52
CA LEU A 74 11.12 -2.29 -1.62
C LEU A 74 11.76 -3.40 -0.78
N GLU A 75 13.06 -3.29 -0.59
CA GLU A 75 13.84 -4.20 0.26
C GLU A 75 13.64 -3.83 1.74
N ASP A 76 13.99 -4.76 2.64
CA ASP A 76 13.66 -4.67 4.07
C ASP A 76 14.15 -3.36 4.74
N GLY A 77 15.29 -2.82 4.31
CA GLY A 77 15.83 -1.56 4.85
C GLY A 77 14.96 -0.32 4.58
N ASP A 78 14.55 -0.10 3.33
CA ASP A 78 13.61 0.98 2.99
C ASP A 78 12.22 0.66 3.52
N LYS A 79 11.83 -0.61 3.52
CA LYS A 79 10.52 -1.06 3.96
C LYS A 79 10.24 -0.74 5.40
N GLU A 80 11.14 -1.03 6.33
CA GLU A 80 10.94 -0.69 7.76
C GLU A 80 10.82 0.83 7.96
N ARG A 81 11.66 1.61 7.29
CA ARG A 81 11.61 3.08 7.35
C ARG A 81 10.27 3.62 6.87
N ILE A 82 9.81 3.17 5.70
CA ILE A 82 8.53 3.60 5.14
C ILE A 82 7.38 3.12 6.03
N LEU A 83 7.42 1.87 6.48
CA LEU A 83 6.38 1.29 7.36
C LEU A 83 6.24 2.10 8.66
N LYS A 84 7.35 2.50 9.26
CA LYS A 84 7.35 3.33 10.46
C LYS A 84 6.66 4.67 10.21
N LYS A 85 7.02 5.34 9.11
CA LYS A 85 6.39 6.61 8.69
C LYS A 85 4.90 6.46 8.39
N ILE A 86 4.50 5.36 7.74
CA ILE A 86 3.10 5.03 7.46
C ILE A 86 2.34 4.88 8.78
N ASN A 87 2.88 4.11 9.74
CA ASN A 87 2.28 3.93 11.06
C ASN A 87 2.17 5.24 11.84
N GLU A 88 3.22 6.07 11.84
CA GLU A 88 3.19 7.40 12.49
C GLU A 88 2.08 8.28 11.89
N GLN A 89 1.91 8.26 10.56
CA GLN A 89 0.83 9.01 9.90
C GLN A 89 -0.56 8.40 10.12
N GLU A 90 -0.69 7.08 10.21
CA GLU A 90 -1.97 6.43 10.51
C GLU A 90 -2.41 6.68 11.96
N GLN A 91 -1.49 6.66 12.93
CA GLN A 91 -1.81 7.04 14.31
C GLN A 91 -2.32 8.49 14.40
N ASN A 92 -1.64 9.41 13.72
CA ASN A 92 -2.09 10.81 13.63
C ASN A 92 -3.43 10.97 12.89
N ALA A 93 -3.72 10.12 11.89
CA ALA A 93 -4.98 10.16 11.15
C ALA A 93 -6.16 9.53 11.92
N ILE A 94 -5.92 8.54 12.79
CA ILE A 94 -6.93 7.96 13.68
C ILE A 94 -7.39 9.01 14.71
N GLU A 95 -6.49 9.86 15.18
CA GLU A 95 -6.85 11.01 16.02
C GLU A 95 -7.66 12.08 15.26
N GLY A 96 -7.52 12.17 13.93
CA GLY A 96 -8.28 13.10 13.08
C GLY A 96 -9.65 12.60 12.58
N PHE A 97 -9.82 11.29 12.39
CA PHE A 97 -11.11 10.70 11.95
C PHE A 97 -12.08 10.42 13.11
N GLY A 98 -11.59 10.35 14.35
CA GLY A 98 -12.44 10.24 15.55
C GLY A 98 -13.25 11.51 15.87
N SER A 99 -12.82 12.68 15.34
CA SER A 99 -13.51 13.96 15.56
C SER A 99 -14.57 14.31 14.51
N ILE A 100 -14.75 13.50 13.47
CA ILE A 100 -15.72 13.76 12.38
C ILE A 100 -17.03 12.96 12.57
N PHE A 101 -17.06 12.00 13.51
CA PHE A 101 -18.23 11.17 13.81
C PHE A 101 -18.75 11.27 15.26
N THR A 102 -18.37 12.32 16.02
CA THR A 102 -18.94 12.59 17.36
C THR A 102 -19.84 13.82 17.36
#